data_AF-A0A9E7BZ22-F1
#
_entry.id   AF-A0A9E7BZ22-F1
#
_cell.length_a   1.000
_cell.length_b   1.000
_cell.length_c   1.000
_cell.angle_alpha   90.00
_cell.angle_beta   90.00
_cell.angle_gamma   90.00
#
_symmetry.space_group_name_H-M   'P 1'
#
loop_
_entity.id
_entity.type
_entity.pdbx_description
1 polymer ?
#
loop_
_entity_poly.entity_id
_entity_poly.type
_entity_poly.pdbx_seq_one_letter_code
_entity_poly.pdbx_strand_id
1 'polypeptide(L)'
;MARAYLQALSERDLDAAVACWAPGGRDVLHGQAELIAPDGIREYFGGLLASFPDLRFEELSCTAEAERCTIRSRLSGTFAGTRRWNGIAPNGARIDLELVDNFVVGDGLLVANDAYLDGMTVARQLGLLPAARSPAERRMTQAFNTRTKLAARTVGGAEKVAEGVWVVRGGFPMKTMNVYLIEEADGITVFDAGIRAMTNAVAAAGARMGGIKRVVLGHGHADHRGAAPGLGVPVLCHVDNRGDAEGDAGLHYMDLSKLNPLSRVVYPTLLRMWDGGPVTIADTVSEGDEVAGFRVVAIPGHAPGMIALWREADRVALTSDCFYLIDPQTGRPGPARMPHEAFNFDTAQARRSIRKIAALDPAVACPGHLGPLTGDVRAELERAAA
;
A
#
# COMPACT_ATOMS: atom_id res chain seq x y z
N MET A 1 -32.06 -25.61 -10.73
CA MET A 1 -30.66 -26.04 -10.68
C MET A 1 -30.00 -25.68 -9.34
N ALA A 2 -29.91 -24.41 -8.94
CA ALA A 2 -29.28 -23.98 -7.68
C ALA A 2 -29.68 -24.79 -6.42
N ARG A 3 -30.98 -25.06 -6.21
CA ARG A 3 -31.45 -25.92 -5.11
C ARG A 3 -30.90 -27.35 -5.18
N ALA A 4 -30.90 -27.95 -6.38
CA ALA A 4 -30.39 -29.30 -6.59
C ALA A 4 -28.90 -29.39 -6.27
N TYR A 5 -28.14 -28.34 -6.61
CA TYR A 5 -26.72 -28.23 -6.25
C TYR A 5 -26.51 -28.20 -4.72
N LEU A 6 -27.19 -27.31 -3.99
CA LEU A 6 -27.07 -27.22 -2.52
C LEU A 6 -27.56 -28.48 -1.81
N GLN A 7 -28.60 -29.12 -2.35
CA GLN A 7 -29.09 -30.40 -1.85
C GLN A 7 -28.06 -31.50 -2.07
N ALA A 8 -27.49 -31.63 -3.27
CA ALA A 8 -26.45 -32.62 -3.57
C ALA A 8 -25.23 -32.47 -2.65
N LEU A 9 -24.79 -31.24 -2.37
CA LEU A 9 -23.74 -30.97 -1.39
C LEU A 9 -24.12 -31.45 0.02
N SER A 10 -25.35 -31.20 0.46
CA SER A 10 -25.85 -31.64 1.78
C SER A 10 -25.99 -33.16 1.89
N GLU A 11 -26.31 -33.82 0.78
CA GLU A 11 -26.39 -35.28 0.64
C GLU A 11 -25.01 -35.92 0.41
N ARG A 12 -23.97 -35.09 0.20
CA ARG A 12 -22.58 -35.48 -0.09
C ARG A 12 -22.42 -36.22 -1.41
N ASP A 13 -23.34 -35.97 -2.34
CA ASP A 13 -23.26 -36.45 -3.72
C ASP A 13 -22.49 -35.43 -4.55
N LEU A 14 -21.15 -35.56 -4.53
CA LEU A 14 -20.25 -34.65 -5.23
C LEU A 14 -20.40 -34.78 -6.75
N ASP A 15 -20.76 -35.95 -7.26
CA ASP A 15 -20.98 -36.17 -8.68
C ASP A 15 -22.24 -35.42 -9.15
N ALA A 16 -23.35 -35.51 -8.39
CA ALA A 16 -24.55 -34.73 -8.66
C ALA A 16 -24.32 -33.22 -8.51
N ALA A 17 -23.56 -32.80 -7.49
CA ALA A 17 -23.23 -31.38 -7.30
C ALA A 17 -22.43 -30.82 -8.49
N VAL A 18 -21.41 -31.55 -8.96
CA VAL A 18 -20.60 -31.16 -10.12
C VAL A 18 -21.43 -31.15 -11.41
N ALA A 19 -22.34 -32.12 -11.58
CA ALA A 19 -23.23 -32.20 -12.74
C ALA A 19 -24.21 -31.02 -12.85
N CYS A 20 -24.41 -30.24 -11.79
CA CYS A 20 -25.22 -29.02 -11.82
C CYS A 20 -24.54 -27.85 -12.55
N TRP A 21 -23.23 -27.92 -12.80
CA TRP A 21 -22.44 -26.84 -13.38
C TRP A 21 -22.19 -27.01 -14.88
N ALA A 22 -22.21 -25.89 -15.60
CA ALA A 22 -21.72 -25.84 -16.97
C ALA A 22 -20.18 -25.94 -16.99
N PRO A 23 -19.57 -26.57 -18.01
CA PRO A 23 -18.12 -26.54 -18.19
C PRO A 23 -17.61 -25.09 -18.25
N GLY A 24 -16.59 -24.77 -17.46
CA GLY A 24 -16.05 -23.41 -17.34
C GLY A 24 -16.89 -22.46 -16.47
N GLY A 25 -17.98 -22.95 -15.86
CA GLY A 25 -18.77 -22.18 -14.90
C GLY A 25 -17.93 -21.77 -13.69
N ARG A 26 -18.21 -20.59 -13.14
CA ARG A 26 -17.38 -19.97 -12.09
C ARG A 26 -18.08 -19.87 -10.75
N ASP A 27 -17.48 -20.37 -9.69
CA ASP A 27 -17.94 -20.19 -8.31
C ASP A 27 -16.98 -19.28 -7.55
N VAL A 28 -17.43 -18.07 -7.20
CA VAL A 28 -16.66 -17.10 -6.44
C VAL A 28 -17.11 -17.14 -4.99
N LEU A 29 -16.32 -17.81 -4.15
CA LEU A 29 -16.50 -17.80 -2.71
C LEU A 29 -15.75 -16.59 -2.15
N HIS A 30 -16.46 -15.48 -1.96
CA HIS A 30 -15.84 -14.20 -1.61
C HIS A 30 -15.02 -14.29 -0.32
N GLY A 31 -13.74 -13.91 -0.42
CA GLY A 31 -12.78 -14.01 0.69
C GLY A 31 -12.25 -15.43 0.97
N GLN A 32 -12.51 -16.40 0.08
CA GLN A 32 -12.08 -17.79 0.22
C GLN A 32 -11.38 -18.32 -1.04
N ALA A 33 -12.09 -18.45 -2.17
CA ALA A 33 -11.59 -19.09 -3.38
C ALA A 33 -12.38 -18.69 -4.64
N GLU A 34 -11.75 -18.79 -5.80
CA GLU A 34 -12.39 -18.73 -7.12
C GLU A 34 -12.22 -20.10 -7.79
N LEU A 35 -13.32 -20.75 -8.12
CA LEU A 35 -13.36 -22.13 -8.61
C LEU A 35 -13.89 -22.16 -10.04
N ILE A 36 -13.33 -23.04 -10.86
CA ILE A 36 -13.80 -23.29 -12.23
C ILE A 36 -14.31 -24.73 -12.34
N ALA A 37 -15.55 -24.88 -12.80
CA ALA A 37 -16.18 -26.17 -12.98
C ALA A 37 -15.63 -26.92 -14.22
N PRO A 38 -15.55 -28.27 -14.16
CA PRO A 38 -15.98 -29.12 -13.04
C PRO A 38 -14.91 -29.34 -11.96
N ASP A 39 -13.62 -29.29 -12.31
CA ASP A 39 -12.55 -29.80 -11.45
C ASP A 39 -12.35 -28.96 -10.18
N GLY A 40 -12.43 -27.63 -10.28
CA GLY A 40 -12.30 -26.74 -9.12
C GLY A 40 -13.43 -26.93 -8.11
N ILE A 41 -14.66 -27.17 -8.58
CA ILE A 41 -15.82 -27.47 -7.72
C ILE A 41 -15.60 -28.81 -7.01
N ARG A 42 -15.20 -29.84 -7.76
CA ARG A 42 -14.94 -31.18 -7.21
C ARG A 42 -13.84 -31.16 -6.16
N GLU A 43 -12.71 -30.54 -6.46
CA GLU A 43 -11.57 -30.48 -5.54
C GLU A 43 -11.94 -29.74 -4.25
N TYR A 44 -12.53 -28.55 -4.38
CA TYR A 44 -12.85 -27.71 -3.23
C TYR A 44 -13.92 -28.34 -2.33
N PHE A 45 -15.08 -28.70 -2.89
CA PHE A 45 -16.17 -29.24 -2.08
C PHE A 45 -15.90 -30.66 -1.61
N GLY A 46 -15.14 -31.47 -2.35
CA GLY A 46 -14.62 -32.75 -1.86
C GLY A 46 -13.70 -32.57 -0.65
N GLY A 47 -12.83 -31.55 -0.67
CA GLY A 47 -12.02 -31.16 0.48
C GLY A 47 -12.86 -30.69 1.66
N LEU A 48 -13.83 -29.81 1.42
CA LEU A 48 -14.72 -29.25 2.45
C LEU A 48 -15.56 -30.34 3.14
N LEU A 49 -16.16 -31.25 2.38
CA LEU A 49 -16.92 -32.38 2.91
C LEU A 49 -16.03 -33.36 3.68
N ALA A 50 -14.78 -33.55 3.26
CA ALA A 50 -13.79 -34.34 4.01
C ALA A 50 -13.32 -33.66 5.31
N SER A 51 -13.49 -32.34 5.43
CA SER A 51 -13.22 -31.56 6.65
C SER A 51 -14.43 -31.48 7.58
N PHE A 52 -15.63 -31.35 7.02
CA PHE A 52 -16.91 -31.28 7.73
C PHE A 52 -17.78 -32.47 7.31
N PRO A 53 -17.60 -33.65 7.92
CA PRO A 53 -18.25 -34.87 7.48
C PRO A 53 -19.76 -34.84 7.67
N ASP A 54 -20.33 -33.87 8.39
CA ASP A 54 -21.75 -33.64 8.62
C ASP A 54 -22.25 -32.29 8.07
N LEU A 55 -21.51 -31.68 7.14
CA LEU A 55 -21.88 -30.41 6.51
C LEU A 55 -23.28 -30.48 5.88
N ARG A 56 -24.10 -29.46 6.13
CA ARG A 56 -25.46 -29.33 5.59
C ARG A 56 -25.80 -27.89 5.28
N PHE A 57 -26.55 -27.72 4.19
CA PHE A 57 -27.18 -26.47 3.80
C PHE A 57 -28.69 -26.61 3.98
N GLU A 58 -29.30 -25.65 4.68
CA GLU A 58 -30.75 -25.52 4.82
C GLU A 58 -31.17 -24.22 4.14
N GLU A 59 -32.04 -24.30 3.12
CA GLU A 59 -32.58 -23.11 2.48
C GLU A 59 -33.48 -22.34 3.47
N LEU A 60 -33.16 -21.07 3.70
CA LEU A 60 -33.97 -20.16 4.50
C LEU A 60 -34.92 -19.33 3.63
N SER A 61 -34.44 -18.91 2.46
CA SER A 61 -35.24 -18.17 1.48
C SER A 61 -34.59 -18.23 0.10
N CYS A 62 -35.41 -18.16 -0.94
CA CYS A 62 -34.96 -18.14 -2.33
C CYS A 62 -35.75 -17.09 -3.12
N THR A 63 -35.03 -16.29 -3.90
CA THR A 63 -35.61 -15.33 -4.86
C THR A 63 -35.02 -15.64 -6.23
N ALA A 64 -35.86 -15.81 -7.25
CA ALA A 64 -35.40 -16.09 -8.61
C ALA A 64 -36.09 -15.16 -9.60
N GLU A 65 -35.30 -14.63 -10.53
CA GLU A 65 -35.76 -13.77 -11.62
C GLU A 65 -34.91 -14.04 -12.87
N ALA A 66 -35.58 -14.40 -13.98
CA ALA A 66 -34.95 -14.80 -15.22
C ALA A 66 -33.86 -15.87 -14.98
N GLU A 67 -32.61 -15.57 -15.37
CA GLU A 67 -31.46 -16.47 -15.24
C GLU A 67 -30.78 -16.40 -13.87
N ARG A 68 -31.25 -15.55 -12.94
CA ARG A 68 -30.62 -15.31 -11.64
C ARG A 68 -31.42 -15.91 -10.50
N CYS A 69 -30.72 -16.44 -9.51
CA CYS A 69 -31.31 -17.00 -8.31
C CYS A 69 -30.45 -16.68 -7.09
N THR A 70 -31.04 -15.99 -6.12
CA THR A 70 -30.42 -15.74 -4.81
C THR A 70 -31.00 -16.69 -3.79
N ILE A 71 -30.14 -17.47 -3.13
CA ILE A 71 -30.53 -18.37 -2.06
C ILE A 71 -29.81 -17.94 -0.78
N ARG A 72 -30.58 -17.66 0.27
CA ARG A 72 -30.05 -17.55 1.63
C ARG A 72 -30.18 -18.91 2.29
N SER A 73 -29.07 -19.43 2.79
CA SER A 73 -29.00 -20.76 3.39
C SER A 73 -28.36 -20.69 4.77
N ARG A 74 -28.76 -21.58 5.67
CA ARG A 74 -28.05 -21.88 6.90
C ARG A 74 -27.09 -23.02 6.63
N LEU A 75 -25.79 -22.79 6.85
CA LEU A 75 -24.75 -23.81 6.83
C LEU A 75 -24.45 -24.27 8.24
N SER A 76 -24.44 -25.59 8.44
CA SER A 76 -23.98 -26.17 9.70
C SER A 76 -23.08 -27.37 9.45
N GLY A 77 -22.17 -27.62 10.38
CA GLY A 77 -21.26 -28.76 10.31
C GLY A 77 -20.31 -28.79 11.50
N THR A 78 -19.67 -29.92 11.72
CA THR A 78 -18.72 -30.19 12.78
C THR A 78 -17.35 -30.41 12.15
N PHE A 79 -16.35 -29.66 12.61
CA PHE A 79 -14.99 -29.73 12.07
C PHE A 79 -14.23 -30.92 12.64
N ALA A 80 -14.68 -32.12 12.26
CA ALA A 80 -14.20 -33.41 12.77
C ALA A 80 -13.72 -34.36 11.66
N GLY A 81 -13.54 -33.84 10.45
CA GLY A 81 -13.09 -34.60 9.29
C GLY A 81 -11.61 -34.97 9.33
N THR A 82 -11.12 -35.54 8.23
CA THR A 82 -9.72 -36.01 8.09
C THR A 82 -8.81 -34.97 7.44
N ARG A 83 -9.39 -33.94 6.81
CA ARG A 83 -8.65 -32.89 6.12
C ARG A 83 -8.64 -31.57 6.88
N ARG A 84 -7.54 -30.84 6.72
CA ARG A 84 -7.47 -29.43 7.09
C ARG A 84 -8.36 -28.60 6.18
N TRP A 85 -8.97 -27.56 6.72
CA TRP A 85 -9.67 -26.54 5.95
C TRP A 85 -9.00 -25.19 6.20
N ASN A 86 -8.62 -24.48 5.14
CA ASN A 86 -7.86 -23.21 5.20
C ASN A 86 -6.62 -23.28 6.12
N GLY A 87 -5.92 -24.42 6.10
CA GLY A 87 -4.73 -24.68 6.91
C GLY A 87 -4.99 -25.08 8.37
N ILE A 88 -6.23 -25.02 8.84
CA ILE A 88 -6.62 -25.32 10.22
C ILE A 88 -6.80 -26.84 10.37
N ALA A 89 -6.33 -27.41 11.47
CA ALA A 89 -6.59 -28.82 11.78
C ALA A 89 -8.00 -29.01 12.37
N PRO A 90 -8.71 -30.10 12.01
CA PRO A 90 -9.97 -30.48 12.65
C PRO A 90 -9.85 -30.47 14.18
N ASN A 91 -10.79 -29.80 14.85
CA ASN A 91 -10.77 -29.57 16.30
C ASN A 91 -12.10 -29.91 16.99
N GLY A 92 -13.06 -30.47 16.25
CA GLY A 92 -14.38 -30.84 16.75
C GLY A 92 -15.34 -29.66 16.96
N ALA A 93 -14.94 -28.43 16.62
CA ALA A 93 -15.81 -27.28 16.74
C ALA A 93 -17.00 -27.35 15.76
N ARG A 94 -18.16 -26.83 16.17
CA ARG A 94 -19.34 -26.74 15.31
C ARG A 94 -19.42 -25.36 14.68
N ILE A 95 -19.65 -25.33 13.37
CA ILE A 95 -20.06 -24.13 12.64
C ILE A 95 -21.57 -24.14 12.43
N ASP A 96 -22.17 -22.96 12.49
CA ASP A 96 -23.59 -22.72 12.31
C ASP A 96 -23.80 -21.24 11.93
N LEU A 97 -23.97 -20.95 10.65
CA LEU A 97 -24.02 -19.60 10.12
C LEU A 97 -24.94 -19.49 8.90
N GLU A 98 -25.39 -18.29 8.60
CA GLU A 98 -26.06 -18.00 7.33
C GLU A 98 -25.04 -17.62 6.25
N LEU A 99 -25.34 -17.99 5.00
CA LEU A 99 -24.66 -17.52 3.81
C LEU A 99 -25.69 -17.16 2.73
N VAL A 100 -25.24 -16.44 1.71
CA VAL A 100 -26.03 -16.09 0.54
C VAL A 100 -25.26 -16.48 -0.71
N ASP A 101 -25.91 -17.24 -1.58
CA ASP A 101 -25.43 -17.56 -2.91
C ASP A 101 -26.23 -16.78 -3.96
N ASN A 102 -25.55 -16.16 -4.91
CA ASN A 102 -26.13 -15.50 -6.07
C ASN A 102 -25.77 -16.27 -7.34
N PHE A 103 -26.60 -17.23 -7.72
CA PHE A 103 -26.42 -18.07 -8.88
C PHE A 103 -26.88 -17.39 -10.18
N VAL A 104 -26.17 -17.69 -11.26
CA VAL A 104 -26.62 -17.49 -12.64
C VAL A 104 -26.77 -18.86 -13.28
N VAL A 105 -27.91 -19.09 -13.93
CA VAL A 105 -28.28 -20.34 -14.59
C VAL A 105 -28.45 -20.09 -16.08
N GLY A 106 -27.68 -20.78 -16.91
CA GLY A 106 -27.77 -20.75 -18.37
C GLY A 106 -27.96 -22.16 -18.90
N ASP A 107 -28.88 -22.35 -19.86
CA ASP A 107 -29.21 -23.65 -20.45
C ASP A 107 -29.50 -24.75 -19.41
N GLY A 108 -30.12 -24.34 -18.30
CA GLY A 108 -30.46 -25.23 -17.19
C GLY A 108 -29.31 -25.57 -16.23
N LEU A 109 -28.08 -25.15 -16.50
CA LEU A 109 -26.88 -25.40 -15.69
C LEU A 109 -26.40 -24.13 -14.96
N LEU A 110 -25.69 -24.29 -13.85
CA LEU A 110 -25.02 -23.16 -13.18
C LEU A 110 -23.83 -22.69 -14.02
N VAL A 111 -23.85 -21.42 -14.40
CA VAL A 111 -22.74 -20.78 -15.14
C VAL A 111 -21.91 -19.88 -14.23
N ALA A 112 -22.53 -19.32 -13.18
CA ALA A 112 -21.81 -18.56 -12.17
C ALA A 112 -22.47 -18.65 -10.78
N ASN A 113 -21.68 -18.43 -9.74
CA ASN A 113 -22.14 -18.15 -8.38
C ASN A 113 -21.25 -17.08 -7.74
N ASP A 114 -21.87 -16.14 -7.03
CA ASP A 114 -21.20 -15.26 -6.07
C ASP A 114 -21.70 -15.59 -4.66
N ALA A 115 -20.89 -16.32 -3.89
CA ALA A 115 -21.22 -16.77 -2.54
C ALA A 115 -20.60 -15.85 -1.48
N TYR A 116 -21.41 -15.45 -0.51
CA TYR A 116 -21.03 -14.59 0.61
C TYR A 116 -21.28 -15.31 1.93
N LEU A 117 -20.23 -15.47 2.73
CA LEU A 117 -20.28 -16.05 4.07
C LEU A 117 -19.53 -15.16 5.07
N ASP A 118 -19.95 -15.17 6.33
CA ASP A 118 -19.27 -14.42 7.39
C ASP A 118 -18.03 -15.18 7.89
N GLY A 119 -16.88 -14.90 7.30
CA GLY A 119 -15.60 -15.50 7.68
C GLY A 119 -15.18 -15.22 9.13
N MET A 120 -15.62 -14.09 9.73
CA MET A 120 -15.34 -13.81 11.13
C MET A 120 -16.17 -14.71 12.05
N THR A 121 -17.42 -14.98 11.71
CA THR A 121 -18.26 -15.93 12.44
C THR A 121 -17.67 -17.34 12.37
N VAL A 122 -17.22 -17.78 11.19
CA VAL A 122 -16.47 -19.04 11.05
C VAL A 122 -15.24 -19.08 11.95
N ALA A 123 -14.38 -18.06 11.89
CA ALA A 123 -13.15 -18.01 12.69
C ALA A 123 -13.44 -18.06 14.20
N ARG A 124 -14.51 -17.41 14.66
CA ARG A 124 -14.94 -17.48 16.07
C ARG A 124 -15.46 -18.86 16.44
N GLN A 125 -16.31 -19.46 15.61
CA GLN A 125 -16.88 -20.78 15.85
C GLN A 125 -15.82 -21.88 15.85
N LEU A 126 -14.81 -21.78 14.99
CA LEU A 126 -13.63 -22.65 14.99
C LEU A 126 -12.63 -22.36 16.12
N GLY A 127 -12.83 -21.30 16.91
CA GLY A 127 -11.96 -20.93 18.03
C GLY A 127 -10.67 -20.19 17.67
N LEU A 128 -10.53 -19.70 16.43
CA LEU A 128 -9.41 -18.86 16.01
C LEU A 128 -9.51 -17.43 16.54
N LEU A 129 -10.73 -16.94 16.75
CA LEU A 129 -11.00 -15.62 17.31
C LEU A 129 -11.83 -15.72 18.59
N PRO A 130 -11.65 -14.79 19.55
CA PRO A 130 -12.52 -14.72 20.71
C PRO A 130 -13.98 -14.49 20.31
N ALA A 131 -14.91 -14.97 21.14
CA ALA A 131 -16.32 -14.73 20.96
C ALA A 131 -16.62 -13.22 20.85
N ALA A 132 -17.57 -12.87 19.98
CA ALA A 132 -17.97 -11.48 19.73
C ALA A 132 -18.44 -10.82 21.03
N ARG A 133 -18.01 -9.57 21.25
CA ARG A 133 -18.29 -8.74 22.43
C ARG A 133 -17.80 -9.33 23.75
N SER A 134 -16.90 -10.33 23.71
CA SER A 134 -16.31 -10.94 24.90
C SER A 134 -15.24 -10.03 25.53
N PRO A 135 -14.92 -10.22 26.83
CA PRO A 135 -13.78 -9.57 27.45
C PRO A 135 -12.44 -9.85 26.74
N ALA A 136 -12.28 -11.05 26.18
CA ALA A 136 -11.09 -11.44 25.44
C ALA A 136 -10.94 -10.65 24.12
N GLU A 137 -12.02 -10.44 23.36
CA GLU A 137 -12.02 -9.61 22.15
C GLU A 137 -11.64 -8.15 22.48
N ARG A 138 -12.18 -7.60 23.57
CA ARG A 138 -11.82 -6.24 24.03
C ARG A 138 -10.33 -6.12 24.36
N ARG A 139 -9.77 -7.10 25.08
CA ARG A 139 -8.33 -7.12 25.40
C ARG A 139 -7.47 -7.23 24.15
N MET A 140 -7.85 -8.10 23.21
CA MET A 140 -7.18 -8.23 21.91
C MET A 140 -7.19 -6.88 21.16
N THR A 141 -8.34 -6.21 21.12
CA THR A 141 -8.48 -4.89 20.48
C THR A 141 -7.61 -3.83 21.16
N GLN A 142 -7.57 -3.81 22.50
CA GLN A 142 -6.72 -2.89 23.27
C GLN A 142 -5.23 -3.14 23.00
N ALA A 143 -4.80 -4.41 22.95
CA ALA A 143 -3.42 -4.78 22.62
C ALA A 143 -3.05 -4.33 21.20
N PHE A 144 -3.95 -4.57 20.23
CA PHE A 144 -3.79 -4.09 18.85
C PHE A 144 -3.65 -2.57 18.80
N ASN A 145 -4.56 -1.82 19.43
CA ASN A 145 -4.51 -0.36 19.49
C ASN A 145 -3.24 0.17 20.15
N THR A 146 -2.74 -0.52 21.18
CA THR A 146 -1.47 -0.15 21.84
C THR A 146 -0.29 -0.33 20.88
N ARG A 147 -0.25 -1.45 20.14
CA ARG A 147 0.75 -1.68 19.08
C ARG A 147 0.66 -0.62 17.98
N THR A 148 -0.54 -0.28 17.53
CA THR A 148 -0.77 0.76 16.51
C THR A 148 -0.29 2.13 17.00
N LYS A 149 -0.59 2.51 18.25
CA LYS A 149 -0.08 3.75 18.85
C LYS A 149 1.44 3.77 18.93
N LEU A 150 2.08 2.64 19.25
CA LEU A 150 3.54 2.53 19.30
C LEU A 150 4.15 2.65 17.89
N ALA A 151 3.58 1.96 16.90
CA ALA A 151 4.00 2.08 15.51
C ALA A 151 3.82 3.51 14.98
N ALA A 152 2.72 4.18 15.33
CA ALA A 152 2.51 5.57 14.97
C ALA A 152 3.56 6.53 15.55
N ARG A 153 4.30 6.16 16.61
CA ARG A 153 5.40 7.00 17.12
C ARG A 153 6.54 7.16 16.12
N THR A 154 6.67 6.27 15.14
CA THR A 154 7.71 6.36 14.09
C THR A 154 7.36 7.38 13.00
N VAL A 155 6.15 7.96 13.02
CA VAL A 155 5.69 8.98 12.07
C VAL A 155 5.07 10.16 12.84
N GLY A 156 5.25 11.39 12.35
CA GLY A 156 4.63 12.61 12.87
C GLY A 156 3.22 12.81 12.34
N GLY A 157 2.46 13.71 12.95
CA GLY A 157 1.28 14.27 12.30
C GLY A 157 1.68 15.12 11.08
N ALA A 158 0.71 15.52 10.27
CA ALA A 158 0.95 16.51 9.22
C ALA A 158 1.18 17.88 9.88
N GLU A 159 2.27 18.55 9.51
CA GLU A 159 2.66 19.86 10.04
C GLU A 159 2.73 20.87 8.89
N LYS A 160 2.15 22.06 9.07
CA LYS A 160 2.16 23.11 8.03
C LYS A 160 3.57 23.67 7.88
N VAL A 161 4.09 23.70 6.65
CA VAL A 161 5.41 24.29 6.31
C VAL A 161 5.30 25.54 5.45
N ALA A 162 4.22 25.67 4.68
CA ALA A 162 3.85 26.87 3.94
C ALA A 162 2.32 26.89 3.71
N GLU A 163 1.80 27.93 3.05
CA GLU A 163 0.37 28.00 2.74
C GLU A 163 -0.04 26.85 1.81
N GLY A 164 -1.05 26.07 2.19
CA GLY A 164 -1.46 24.86 1.45
C GLY A 164 -0.38 23.77 1.34
N VAL A 165 0.69 23.80 2.13
CA VAL A 165 1.76 22.78 2.10
C VAL A 165 2.04 22.25 3.51
N TRP A 166 1.96 20.93 3.63
CA TRP A 166 2.17 20.20 4.88
C TRP A 166 3.23 19.14 4.71
N VAL A 167 3.83 18.71 5.82
CA VAL A 167 4.81 17.62 5.84
C VAL A 167 4.40 16.54 6.84
N VAL A 168 4.50 15.29 6.40
CA VAL A 168 4.43 14.11 7.27
C VAL A 168 5.86 13.58 7.42
N ARG A 169 6.38 13.60 8.65
CA ARG A 169 7.75 13.14 8.93
C ARG A 169 7.79 11.71 9.43
N GLY A 170 8.58 10.85 8.83
CA GLY A 170 8.69 9.45 9.22
C GLY A 170 10.14 8.96 9.33
N GLY A 171 10.30 7.71 9.76
CA GLY A 171 11.60 7.11 10.03
C GLY A 171 11.91 7.04 11.52
N PHE A 172 12.50 5.95 11.95
CA PHE A 172 12.86 5.71 13.36
C PHE A 172 14.38 5.81 13.53
N PRO A 173 14.89 6.41 14.63
CA PRO A 173 14.16 7.06 15.72
C PRO A 173 13.89 8.57 15.50
N MET A 174 14.58 9.20 14.55
CA MET A 174 14.68 10.67 14.45
C MET A 174 13.66 11.33 13.51
N LYS A 175 12.77 10.57 12.85
CA LYS A 175 11.77 11.08 11.87
C LYS A 175 12.39 11.96 10.78
N THR A 176 13.39 11.42 10.09
CA THR A 176 14.21 12.16 9.14
C THR A 176 13.63 12.21 7.74
N MET A 177 12.64 11.39 7.38
CA MET A 177 12.09 11.28 6.03
C MET A 177 10.85 12.18 5.89
N ASN A 178 10.79 13.00 4.85
CA ASN A 178 9.67 13.90 4.62
C ASN A 178 8.79 13.41 3.47
N VAL A 179 7.49 13.55 3.66
CA VAL A 179 6.47 13.45 2.61
C VAL A 179 5.67 14.73 2.63
N TYR A 180 5.59 15.42 1.49
CA TYR A 180 4.86 16.68 1.41
C TYR A 180 3.45 16.46 0.88
N LEU A 181 2.48 17.16 1.48
CA LEU A 181 1.08 17.17 1.08
C LEU A 181 0.75 18.58 0.59
N ILE A 182 0.35 18.69 -0.68
CA ILE A 182 0.01 19.95 -1.34
C ILE A 182 -1.50 20.01 -1.50
N GLU A 183 -2.13 21.01 -0.92
CA GLU A 183 -3.57 21.23 -1.03
C GLU A 183 -3.97 21.62 -2.46
N GLU A 184 -5.01 20.97 -2.96
CA GLU A 184 -5.74 21.31 -4.18
C GLU A 184 -7.21 21.61 -3.81
N ALA A 185 -8.01 22.10 -4.78
CA ALA A 185 -9.41 22.46 -4.53
C ALA A 185 -10.28 21.29 -4.02
N ASP A 186 -9.94 20.05 -4.39
CA ASP A 186 -10.73 18.83 -4.16
C ASP A 186 -9.86 17.65 -3.68
N GLY A 187 -8.80 17.92 -2.91
CA GLY A 187 -7.94 16.89 -2.31
C GLY A 187 -6.50 17.36 -2.18
N ILE A 188 -5.56 16.40 -2.21
CA ILE A 188 -4.13 16.70 -2.14
C ILE A 188 -3.31 15.98 -3.22
N THR A 189 -2.23 16.63 -3.65
CA THR A 189 -1.09 15.96 -4.30
C THR A 189 -0.02 15.65 -3.25
N VAL A 190 0.49 14.42 -3.27
CA VAL A 190 1.61 14.00 -2.45
C VAL A 190 2.91 14.20 -3.23
N PHE A 191 3.90 14.89 -2.68
CA PHE A 191 5.24 15.03 -3.28
C PHE A 191 6.28 14.29 -2.44
N ASP A 192 6.98 13.35 -3.10
CA ASP A 192 7.66 12.21 -2.47
C ASP A 192 6.73 11.34 -1.60
N ALA A 193 7.12 10.11 -1.33
CA ALA A 193 6.32 9.12 -0.60
C ALA A 193 7.07 8.52 0.61
N GLY A 194 8.29 8.99 0.93
CA GLY A 194 8.97 8.54 2.13
C GLY A 194 9.27 7.03 2.09
N ILE A 195 9.34 6.43 3.28
CA ILE A 195 9.59 4.99 3.44
C ILE A 195 8.28 4.19 3.51
N ARG A 196 8.32 2.89 3.21
CA ARG A 196 7.18 1.94 3.29
C ARG A 196 6.37 2.03 4.59
N ALA A 197 7.04 2.24 5.72
CA ALA A 197 6.36 2.35 7.01
C ALA A 197 5.42 3.57 7.12
N MET A 198 5.54 4.56 6.22
CA MET A 198 4.74 5.78 6.20
C MET A 198 3.41 5.65 5.48
N THR A 199 3.14 4.56 4.72
CA THR A 199 1.91 4.38 3.92
C THR A 199 0.64 4.74 4.68
N ASN A 200 0.42 4.14 5.85
CA ASN A 200 -0.80 4.38 6.62
C ASN A 200 -0.90 5.81 7.15
N ALA A 201 0.24 6.43 7.50
CA ALA A 201 0.25 7.78 8.03
C ALA A 201 -0.05 8.82 6.94
N VAL A 202 0.55 8.65 5.76
CA VAL A 202 0.30 9.48 4.57
C VAL A 202 -1.15 9.30 4.10
N ALA A 203 -1.63 8.06 3.97
CA ALA A 203 -3.02 7.78 3.62
C ALA A 203 -4.01 8.41 4.61
N ALA A 204 -3.75 8.28 5.91
CA ALA A 204 -4.61 8.87 6.94
C ALA A 204 -4.57 10.41 6.94
N ALA A 205 -3.41 11.01 6.68
CA ALA A 205 -3.29 12.46 6.53
C ALA A 205 -4.05 12.96 5.31
N GLY A 206 -3.84 12.34 4.15
CA GLY A 206 -4.57 12.66 2.93
C GLY A 206 -6.08 12.48 3.05
N ALA A 207 -6.55 11.40 3.67
CA ALA A 207 -7.98 11.19 3.91
C ALA A 207 -8.62 12.30 4.77
N ARG A 208 -7.89 12.84 5.75
CA ARG A 208 -8.36 13.98 6.57
C ARG A 208 -8.38 15.30 5.80
N MET A 209 -7.67 15.38 4.68
CA MET A 209 -7.49 16.58 3.86
C MET A 209 -8.22 16.47 2.50
N GLY A 210 -9.24 15.60 2.39
CA GLY A 210 -10.06 15.48 1.18
C GLY A 210 -9.68 14.33 0.23
N GLY A 211 -8.66 13.54 0.56
CA GLY A 211 -8.20 12.40 -0.23
C GLY A 211 -6.98 12.70 -1.08
N ILE A 212 -6.18 11.67 -1.36
CA ILE A 212 -4.98 11.80 -2.20
C ILE A 212 -5.42 11.63 -3.67
N LYS A 213 -5.11 12.60 -4.52
CA LYS A 213 -5.41 12.54 -5.96
C LYS A 213 -4.31 11.81 -6.73
N ARG A 214 -3.06 12.07 -6.38
CA ARG A 214 -1.87 11.52 -7.03
C ARG A 214 -0.64 11.62 -6.12
N VAL A 215 0.36 10.81 -6.42
CA VAL A 215 1.73 10.98 -5.92
C VAL A 215 2.59 11.50 -7.06
N VAL A 216 3.43 12.50 -6.80
CA VAL A 216 4.51 12.94 -7.68
C VAL A 216 5.82 12.66 -6.98
N LEU A 217 6.60 11.72 -7.52
CA LEU A 217 7.90 11.37 -6.99
C LEU A 217 8.93 12.42 -7.43
N GLY A 218 9.64 13.00 -6.46
CA GLY A 218 10.84 13.78 -6.72
C GLY A 218 11.90 12.90 -7.38
N HIS A 219 12.05 11.66 -6.89
CA HIS A 219 12.80 10.60 -7.56
C HIS A 219 12.49 9.18 -7.05
N GLY A 220 13.14 8.17 -7.66
CA GLY A 220 12.83 6.76 -7.47
C GLY A 220 13.48 6.05 -6.27
N HIS A 221 14.30 6.72 -5.44
CA HIS A 221 14.99 6.04 -4.33
C HIS A 221 14.02 5.44 -3.30
N ALA A 222 14.47 4.40 -2.61
CA ALA A 222 13.66 3.57 -1.71
C ALA A 222 12.93 4.37 -0.61
N ASP A 223 13.57 5.43 -0.11
CA ASP A 223 13.06 6.33 0.91
C ASP A 223 12.28 7.53 0.37
N HIS A 224 12.05 7.58 -0.95
CA HIS A 224 11.20 8.57 -1.62
C HIS A 224 10.03 7.92 -2.35
N ARG A 225 10.15 6.67 -2.80
CA ARG A 225 9.04 5.91 -3.40
C ARG A 225 8.34 4.98 -2.41
N GLY A 226 8.91 4.75 -1.22
CA GLY A 226 8.60 3.61 -0.36
C GLY A 226 7.14 3.45 0.03
N ALA A 227 6.41 4.53 0.29
CA ALA A 227 4.97 4.41 0.60
C ALA A 227 4.07 4.31 -0.63
N ALA A 228 4.55 4.72 -1.82
CA ALA A 228 3.72 4.93 -3.01
C ALA A 228 2.92 3.68 -3.46
N PRO A 229 3.50 2.46 -3.50
CA PRO A 229 2.75 1.27 -3.90
C PRO A 229 1.52 0.99 -3.02
N GLY A 230 1.60 1.35 -1.73
CA GLY A 230 0.53 1.12 -0.77
C GLY A 230 -0.56 2.20 -0.73
N LEU A 231 -0.40 3.31 -1.46
CA LEU A 231 -1.37 4.41 -1.45
C LEU A 231 -2.53 4.19 -2.44
N GLY A 232 -2.36 3.34 -3.46
CA GLY A 232 -3.45 2.97 -4.38
C GLY A 232 -3.96 4.12 -5.27
N VAL A 233 -3.13 5.12 -5.55
CA VAL A 233 -3.43 6.29 -6.38
C VAL A 233 -2.45 6.39 -7.55
N PRO A 234 -2.78 7.13 -8.64
CA PRO A 234 -1.84 7.36 -9.74
C PRO A 234 -0.51 7.95 -9.25
N VAL A 235 0.60 7.42 -9.77
CA VAL A 235 1.96 7.87 -9.45
C VAL A 235 2.62 8.44 -10.69
N LEU A 236 3.14 9.65 -10.57
CA LEU A 236 3.85 10.38 -11.60
C LEU A 236 5.31 10.57 -11.19
N CYS A 237 6.21 10.62 -12.16
CA CYS A 237 7.60 11.01 -11.96
C CYS A 237 8.16 11.62 -13.24
N HIS A 238 9.39 12.10 -13.21
CA HIS A 238 10.09 12.46 -14.44
C HIS A 238 10.29 11.24 -15.34
N VAL A 239 10.31 11.43 -16.66
CA VAL A 239 10.51 10.36 -17.65
C VAL A 239 11.79 9.54 -17.36
N ASP A 240 12.90 10.24 -17.07
CA ASP A 240 14.19 9.60 -16.77
C ASP A 240 14.23 8.89 -15.40
N ASN A 241 13.23 9.07 -14.55
CA ASN A 241 13.09 8.35 -13.27
C ASN A 241 12.14 7.15 -13.36
N ARG A 242 11.44 6.96 -14.49
CA ARG A 242 10.47 5.86 -14.63
C ARG A 242 11.13 4.50 -14.40
N GLY A 243 12.32 4.28 -14.98
CA GLY A 243 13.05 3.03 -14.85
C GLY A 243 13.38 2.69 -13.39
N ASP A 244 13.82 3.67 -12.61
CA ASP A 244 14.13 3.48 -11.19
C ASP A 244 12.87 3.24 -10.36
N ALA A 245 11.79 3.99 -10.63
CA ALA A 245 10.53 3.90 -9.91
C ALA A 245 9.79 2.56 -10.17
N GLU A 246 9.83 2.06 -11.41
CA GLU A 246 9.27 0.75 -11.80
C GLU A 246 10.26 -0.41 -11.55
N GLY A 247 11.50 -0.10 -11.21
CA GLY A 247 12.60 -1.06 -11.08
C GLY A 247 13.24 -1.05 -9.71
N ASP A 248 14.55 -0.86 -9.70
CA ASP A 248 15.43 -1.14 -8.56
C ASP A 248 15.62 0.03 -7.58
N ALA A 249 14.85 1.12 -7.71
CA ALA A 249 15.00 2.32 -6.88
C ALA A 249 16.38 3.00 -7.00
N GLY A 250 17.02 2.95 -8.17
CA GLY A 250 18.31 3.60 -8.43
C GLY A 250 19.51 2.84 -7.86
N LEU A 251 19.31 1.61 -7.34
CA LEU A 251 20.38 0.81 -6.74
C LEU A 251 21.54 0.53 -7.70
N HIS A 252 21.28 0.47 -9.02
CA HIS A 252 22.31 0.20 -10.02
C HIS A 252 23.41 1.28 -10.15
N TYR A 253 23.17 2.53 -9.74
CA TYR A 253 24.22 3.57 -9.70
C TYR A 253 24.73 3.90 -8.29
N MET A 254 24.10 3.38 -7.24
CA MET A 254 24.58 3.58 -5.88
C MET A 254 25.91 2.85 -5.63
N ASP A 255 26.90 3.57 -5.14
CA ASP A 255 28.21 3.02 -4.76
C ASP A 255 28.40 3.07 -3.25
N LEU A 256 27.88 2.03 -2.57
CA LEU A 256 27.99 1.90 -1.12
C LEU A 256 29.44 1.67 -0.64
N SER A 257 30.40 1.41 -1.54
CA SER A 257 31.82 1.32 -1.17
C SER A 257 32.37 2.66 -0.68
N LYS A 258 31.78 3.78 -1.10
CA LYS A 258 32.13 5.14 -0.67
C LYS A 258 31.65 5.48 0.74
N LEU A 259 30.83 4.64 1.36
CA LEU A 259 30.39 4.80 2.74
C LEU A 259 31.46 4.31 3.73
N ASN A 260 31.43 4.83 4.95
CA ASN A 260 32.21 4.28 6.06
C ASN A 260 31.83 2.79 6.31
N PRO A 261 32.72 2.00 6.95
CA PRO A 261 32.53 0.56 7.11
C PRO A 261 31.21 0.17 7.80
N LEU A 262 30.76 0.93 8.80
CA LEU A 262 29.51 0.65 9.50
C LEU A 262 28.31 0.90 8.59
N SER A 263 28.26 2.07 7.95
CA SER A 263 27.18 2.44 7.02
C SER A 263 27.11 1.46 5.84
N ARG A 264 28.24 1.00 5.30
CA ARG A 264 28.28 0.00 4.22
C ARG A 264 27.57 -1.31 4.57
N VAL A 265 27.62 -1.73 5.83
CA VAL A 265 26.94 -2.94 6.31
C VAL A 265 25.46 -2.69 6.59
N VAL A 266 25.11 -1.51 7.11
CA VAL A 266 23.76 -1.18 7.57
C VAL A 266 22.83 -0.79 6.41
N TYR A 267 23.33 0.01 5.45
CA TYR A 267 22.50 0.58 4.38
C TYR A 267 21.77 -0.45 3.50
N PRO A 268 22.37 -1.58 3.07
CA PRO A 268 21.64 -2.57 2.28
C PRO A 268 20.36 -3.07 2.97
N THR A 269 20.40 -3.23 4.29
CA THR A 269 19.23 -3.63 5.07
C THR A 269 18.22 -2.50 5.17
N LEU A 270 18.69 -1.26 5.42
CA LEU A 270 17.81 -0.09 5.51
C LEU A 270 17.07 0.19 4.19
N LEU A 271 17.78 0.19 3.06
CA LEU A 271 17.19 0.41 1.73
C LEU A 271 16.07 -0.60 1.46
N ARG A 272 16.30 -1.89 1.74
CA ARG A 272 15.27 -2.93 1.63
C ARG A 272 14.09 -2.73 2.60
N MET A 273 14.34 -2.23 3.80
CA MET A 273 13.28 -1.96 4.78
C MET A 273 12.46 -0.72 4.42
N TRP A 274 13.08 0.26 3.76
CA TRP A 274 12.46 1.50 3.32
C TRP A 274 11.63 1.30 2.06
N ASP A 275 12.06 0.42 1.17
CA ASP A 275 11.40 0.21 -0.11
C ASP A 275 10.03 -0.47 0.04
N GLY A 276 9.02 0.09 -0.65
CA GLY A 276 7.69 -0.51 -0.81
C GLY A 276 7.61 -1.48 -1.98
N GLY A 277 8.63 -1.48 -2.82
CA GLY A 277 8.70 -2.21 -4.09
C GLY A 277 8.43 -1.31 -5.30
N PRO A 278 8.56 -1.86 -6.51
CA PRO A 278 8.20 -1.19 -7.76
C PRO A 278 6.81 -0.56 -7.74
N VAL A 279 6.67 0.60 -8.38
CA VAL A 279 5.39 1.27 -8.58
C VAL A 279 5.18 1.56 -10.06
N THR A 280 4.00 1.22 -10.58
CA THR A 280 3.63 1.54 -11.96
C THR A 280 3.43 3.04 -12.13
N ILE A 281 4.15 3.65 -13.07
CA ILE A 281 4.05 5.08 -13.31
C ILE A 281 2.92 5.36 -14.29
N ALA A 282 1.88 6.03 -13.79
CA ALA A 282 0.66 6.34 -14.51
C ALA A 282 0.88 7.39 -15.60
N ASP A 283 1.73 8.39 -15.33
CA ASP A 283 2.10 9.45 -16.27
C ASP A 283 3.46 10.07 -15.91
N THR A 284 4.01 10.91 -16.79
CA THR A 284 5.30 11.58 -16.59
C THR A 284 5.16 13.09 -16.56
N VAL A 285 6.04 13.77 -15.79
CA VAL A 285 6.18 15.22 -15.76
C VAL A 285 7.57 15.66 -16.21
N SER A 286 7.71 16.87 -16.73
CA SER A 286 8.95 17.45 -17.22
C SER A 286 9.15 18.89 -16.72
N GLU A 287 10.35 19.45 -16.90
CA GLU A 287 10.64 20.86 -16.59
C GLU A 287 9.57 21.79 -17.18
N GLY A 288 9.02 22.67 -16.35
CA GLY A 288 8.04 23.67 -16.78
C GLY A 288 6.58 23.24 -16.63
N ASP A 289 6.29 21.94 -16.48
CA ASP A 289 4.94 21.45 -16.21
C ASP A 289 4.41 21.99 -14.87
N GLU A 290 3.09 22.01 -14.71
CA GLU A 290 2.44 22.45 -13.49
C GLU A 290 1.83 21.26 -12.72
N VAL A 291 2.12 21.20 -11.42
CA VAL A 291 1.60 20.22 -10.48
C VAL A 291 1.07 20.96 -9.25
N ALA A 292 -0.25 20.92 -9.04
CA ALA A 292 -0.90 21.50 -7.86
C ALA A 292 -0.48 22.96 -7.56
N GLY A 293 -0.35 23.80 -8.60
CA GLY A 293 0.07 25.20 -8.47
C GLY A 293 1.59 25.41 -8.30
N PHE A 294 2.39 24.37 -8.48
CA PHE A 294 3.85 24.42 -8.52
C PHE A 294 4.36 24.12 -9.93
N ARG A 295 5.37 24.86 -10.36
CA ARG A 295 6.13 24.56 -11.58
C ARG A 295 7.19 23.49 -11.29
N VAL A 296 7.27 22.49 -12.15
CA VAL A 296 8.28 21.43 -12.11
C VAL A 296 9.64 22.01 -12.54
N VAL A 297 10.67 21.72 -11.75
CA VAL A 297 12.07 22.10 -12.01
C VAL A 297 12.92 20.84 -12.01
N ALA A 298 13.47 20.46 -13.15
CA ALA A 298 14.45 19.39 -13.27
C ALA A 298 15.74 19.76 -12.53
N ILE A 299 16.13 18.89 -11.61
CA ILE A 299 17.31 18.98 -10.74
C ILE A 299 18.11 17.67 -10.76
N PRO A 300 18.53 17.18 -11.95
CA PRO A 300 19.19 15.90 -12.08
C PRO A 300 20.53 15.85 -11.34
N GLY A 301 21.03 14.64 -11.11
CA GLY A 301 22.38 14.38 -10.61
C GLY A 301 22.40 13.53 -9.34
N HIS A 302 21.48 13.75 -8.40
CA HIS A 302 21.28 12.75 -7.34
C HIS A 302 20.64 11.49 -7.93
N ALA A 303 19.53 11.68 -8.66
CA ALA A 303 18.97 10.71 -9.58
C ALA A 303 18.88 11.30 -11.00
N PRO A 304 18.82 10.47 -12.06
CA PRO A 304 18.80 10.94 -13.46
C PRO A 304 17.64 11.90 -13.75
N GLY A 305 16.43 11.58 -13.28
CA GLY A 305 15.23 12.38 -13.51
C GLY A 305 14.77 13.17 -12.28
N MET A 306 15.63 13.51 -11.34
CA MET A 306 15.16 14.16 -10.10
C MET A 306 14.50 15.52 -10.39
N ILE A 307 13.35 15.78 -9.76
CA ILE A 307 12.60 17.04 -9.88
C ILE A 307 12.37 17.71 -8.53
N ALA A 308 12.25 19.03 -8.58
CA ALA A 308 11.71 19.88 -7.54
C ALA A 308 10.39 20.49 -7.99
N LEU A 309 9.59 20.94 -7.03
CA LEU A 309 8.39 21.74 -7.26
C LEU A 309 8.63 23.15 -6.74
N TRP A 310 8.43 24.16 -7.59
CA TRP A 310 8.63 25.58 -7.29
C TRP A 310 7.34 26.37 -7.40
N ARG A 311 6.98 27.12 -6.36
CA ARG A 311 5.86 28.06 -6.39
C ARG A 311 6.37 29.48 -6.24
N GLU A 312 6.19 30.27 -7.30
CA GLU A 312 6.71 31.63 -7.39
C GLU A 312 6.01 32.60 -6.43
N ALA A 313 4.70 32.44 -6.23
CA ALA A 313 3.87 33.37 -5.45
C ALA A 313 4.35 33.58 -4.01
N ASP A 314 4.88 32.54 -3.36
CA ASP A 314 5.41 32.59 -2.00
C ASP A 314 6.85 32.05 -1.86
N ARG A 315 7.50 31.79 -3.01
CA ARG A 315 8.90 31.33 -3.11
C ARG A 315 9.19 30.05 -2.31
N VAL A 316 8.27 29.09 -2.35
CA VAL A 316 8.42 27.76 -1.73
C VAL A 316 9.00 26.78 -2.74
N ALA A 317 10.08 26.10 -2.36
CA ALA A 317 10.69 25.03 -3.13
C ALA A 317 10.59 23.69 -2.40
N LEU A 318 9.91 22.70 -2.97
CA LEU A 318 9.99 21.30 -2.53
C LEU A 318 11.09 20.62 -3.33
N THR A 319 12.19 20.24 -2.68
CA THR A 319 13.45 19.98 -3.39
C THR A 319 13.89 18.54 -3.41
N SER A 320 13.10 17.63 -2.80
CA SER A 320 13.50 16.23 -2.63
C SER A 320 14.96 16.16 -2.11
N ASP A 321 15.78 15.28 -2.66
CA ASP A 321 17.18 15.11 -2.30
C ASP A 321 18.16 16.03 -3.05
N CYS A 322 17.73 17.24 -3.43
CA CYS A 322 18.64 18.24 -3.98
C CYS A 322 19.80 18.57 -3.00
N PHE A 323 19.50 18.64 -1.70
CA PHE A 323 20.46 18.86 -0.63
C PHE A 323 20.01 18.16 0.65
N TYR A 324 20.95 17.93 1.58
CA TYR A 324 20.67 17.36 2.89
C TYR A 324 20.84 18.39 4.00
N LEU A 325 20.01 18.26 5.04
CA LEU A 325 20.21 18.88 6.36
C LEU A 325 20.64 17.85 7.40
N ILE A 326 20.94 16.64 6.96
CA ILE A 326 21.40 15.52 7.76
C ILE A 326 22.67 14.95 7.14
N ASP A 327 23.58 14.47 7.97
CA ASP A 327 24.65 13.63 7.48
C ASP A 327 24.19 12.16 7.42
N PRO A 328 24.05 11.55 6.24
CA PRO A 328 23.56 10.17 6.10
C PRO A 328 24.48 9.15 6.79
N GLN A 329 25.76 9.48 6.97
CA GLN A 329 26.70 8.57 7.63
C GLN A 329 26.62 8.59 9.16
N THR A 330 26.27 9.74 9.75
CA THR A 330 26.24 9.92 11.22
C THR A 330 24.84 10.11 11.79
N GLY A 331 23.84 10.36 10.93
CA GLY A 331 22.46 10.69 11.32
C GLY A 331 22.32 12.05 12.01
N ARG A 332 23.37 12.89 12.01
CA ARG A 332 23.36 14.18 12.72
C ARG A 332 22.80 15.30 11.85
N PRO A 333 21.89 16.13 12.37
CA PRO A 333 21.47 17.35 11.70
C PRO A 333 22.64 18.32 11.50
N GLY A 334 22.59 19.13 10.46
CA GLY A 334 23.61 20.11 10.13
C GLY A 334 23.14 21.16 9.11
N PRO A 335 24.04 22.06 8.68
CA PRO A 335 23.75 23.01 7.60
C PRO A 335 23.50 22.29 6.27
N ALA A 336 23.01 23.03 5.28
CA ALA A 336 22.80 22.50 3.95
C ALA A 336 24.10 21.92 3.38
N ARG A 337 24.01 20.73 2.77
CA ARG A 337 25.16 20.05 2.17
C ARG A 337 24.77 19.26 0.92
N MET A 338 25.77 18.97 0.09
CA MET A 338 25.64 18.02 -1.01
C MET A 338 25.11 16.66 -0.52
N PRO A 339 24.21 16.02 -1.28
CA PRO A 339 23.89 14.62 -1.09
C PRO A 339 25.16 13.76 -1.21
N HIS A 340 25.24 12.71 -0.40
CA HIS A 340 26.45 11.88 -0.33
C HIS A 340 26.71 11.18 -1.67
N GLU A 341 27.96 11.22 -2.14
CA GLU A 341 28.37 10.67 -3.44
C GLU A 341 28.14 9.17 -3.65
N ALA A 342 27.87 8.45 -2.56
CA ALA A 342 27.48 7.03 -2.60
C ALA A 342 26.09 6.82 -3.20
N PHE A 343 25.23 7.85 -3.16
CA PHE A 343 23.84 7.79 -3.60
C PHE A 343 23.60 8.62 -4.87
N ASN A 344 24.59 9.37 -5.35
CA ASN A 344 24.44 10.21 -6.54
C ASN A 344 24.73 9.42 -7.80
N PHE A 345 23.88 9.63 -8.81
CA PHE A 345 24.18 9.29 -10.20
C PHE A 345 25.36 10.12 -10.77
N ASP A 346 25.32 11.45 -10.60
CA ASP A 346 26.37 12.41 -10.97
C ASP A 346 26.44 13.55 -9.94
N THR A 347 27.47 13.49 -9.08
CA THR A 347 27.71 14.51 -8.03
C THR A 347 28.00 15.91 -8.60
N ALA A 348 28.64 16.02 -9.77
CA ALA A 348 28.91 17.32 -10.37
C ALA A 348 27.63 17.95 -10.93
N GLN A 349 26.74 17.14 -11.50
CA GLN A 349 25.40 17.57 -11.93
C GLN A 349 24.52 17.93 -10.72
N ALA A 350 24.54 17.14 -9.65
CA ALA A 350 23.81 17.45 -8.42
C ALA A 350 24.21 18.83 -7.87
N ARG A 351 25.51 19.16 -7.90
CA ARG A 351 26.01 20.49 -7.50
C ARG A 351 25.45 21.61 -8.37
N ARG A 352 25.33 21.41 -9.69
CA ARG A 352 24.70 22.38 -10.60
C ARG A 352 23.22 22.55 -10.27
N SER A 353 22.54 21.46 -9.90
CA SER A 353 21.13 21.48 -9.48
C SER A 353 20.91 22.27 -8.19
N ILE A 354 21.78 22.14 -7.19
CA ILE A 354 21.71 23.00 -5.98
C ILE A 354 21.84 24.49 -6.35
N ARG A 355 22.80 24.84 -7.21
CA ARG A 355 22.97 26.22 -7.68
C ARG A 355 21.75 26.72 -8.47
N LYS A 356 21.11 25.84 -9.25
CA LYS A 356 19.87 26.16 -9.97
C LYS A 356 18.74 26.50 -8.98
N ILE A 357 18.56 25.73 -7.91
CA ILE A 357 17.57 26.04 -6.87
C ILE A 357 17.93 27.32 -6.11
N ALA A 358 19.20 27.52 -5.75
CA ALA A 358 19.64 28.76 -5.10
C ALA A 358 19.32 30.01 -5.93
N ALA A 359 19.47 29.92 -7.26
CA ALA A 359 19.20 31.01 -8.18
C ALA A 359 17.72 31.46 -8.18
N LEU A 360 16.78 30.55 -7.87
CA LEU A 360 15.34 30.85 -7.75
C LEU A 360 14.99 31.73 -6.53
N ASP A 361 15.95 31.98 -5.63
CA ASP A 361 15.74 32.77 -4.40
C ASP A 361 14.62 32.26 -3.47
N PRO A 362 14.61 30.95 -3.11
CA PRO A 362 13.56 30.41 -2.24
C PRO A 362 13.52 31.13 -0.89
N ALA A 363 12.32 31.48 -0.44
CA ALA A 363 12.10 31.93 0.94
C ALA A 363 12.10 30.75 1.91
N VAL A 364 11.63 29.58 1.44
CA VAL A 364 11.62 28.31 2.17
C VAL A 364 12.01 27.19 1.21
N ALA A 365 12.98 26.36 1.59
CA ALA A 365 13.33 25.15 0.87
C ALA A 365 13.03 23.91 1.72
N CYS A 366 12.34 22.95 1.13
CA CYS A 366 11.74 21.79 1.77
C CYS A 366 12.37 20.51 1.20
N PRO A 367 13.49 20.02 1.80
CA PRO A 367 14.20 18.84 1.30
C PRO A 367 13.50 17.53 1.67
N GLY A 368 13.98 16.43 1.10
CA GLY A 368 13.57 15.06 1.41
C GLY A 368 13.81 14.66 2.86
N HIS A 369 14.78 15.31 3.51
CA HIS A 369 15.15 15.00 4.89
C HIS A 369 15.29 16.22 5.82
N LEU A 370 14.69 16.13 7.01
CA LEU A 370 14.66 17.18 8.05
C LEU A 370 14.08 18.52 7.53
N GLY A 371 14.45 19.65 8.11
CA GLY A 371 13.97 20.96 7.67
C GLY A 371 12.56 21.33 8.15
N PRO A 372 11.94 22.37 7.58
CA PRO A 372 12.38 23.11 6.38
C PRO A 372 13.63 23.99 6.60
N LEU A 373 14.34 24.34 5.51
CA LEU A 373 15.40 25.35 5.49
C LEU A 373 14.79 26.73 5.30
N THR A 374 15.08 27.64 6.23
CA THR A 374 14.56 29.02 6.28
C THR A 374 15.69 30.00 6.58
N GLY A 375 15.43 31.31 6.46
CA GLY A 375 16.45 32.35 6.62
C GLY A 375 17.11 32.70 5.29
N ASP A 376 18.44 32.79 5.26
CA ASP A 376 19.19 33.05 4.01
C ASP A 376 19.41 31.74 3.24
N VAL A 377 18.31 31.22 2.67
CA VAL A 377 18.28 29.93 1.96
C VAL A 377 19.23 29.94 0.76
N ARG A 378 19.26 31.03 0.00
CA ARG A 378 20.19 31.19 -1.14
C ARG A 378 21.64 30.98 -0.69
N ALA A 379 22.09 31.72 0.32
CA ALA A 379 23.48 31.64 0.74
C ALA A 379 23.84 30.27 1.34
N GLU A 380 22.91 29.62 2.06
CA GLU A 380 23.08 28.24 2.54
C GLU A 380 23.27 27.25 1.39
N LEU A 381 22.44 27.34 0.34
CA LEU A 381 22.56 26.47 -0.84
C LEU A 381 23.82 26.76 -1.67
N GLU A 382 24.21 28.03 -1.81
CA GLU A 382 25.47 28.41 -2.46
C GLU A 382 26.68 27.87 -1.70
N ARG A 383 26.67 27.91 -0.36
CA ARG A 383 27.70 27.27 0.48
C ARG A 383 27.70 25.76 0.32
N ALA A 384 26.53 25.12 0.30
CA ALA A 384 26.42 23.68 0.10
C ALA A 384 26.99 23.22 -1.24
N ALA A 385 26.86 24.07 -2.27
CA ALA A 385 27.33 23.82 -3.62
C ALA A 385 28.72 24.41 -3.93
N ALA A 386 29.44 24.92 -2.94
CA ALA A 386 30.76 25.53 -3.12
C ALA A 386 31.81 24.53 -3.63
#